data_AF-A0A963VJD0-F1
#
_entry.id   AF-A0A963VJD0-F1
#
_cell.length_a   1.000
_cell.length_b   1.000
_cell.length_c   1.000
_cell.angle_alpha   90.00
_cell.angle_beta   90.00
_cell.angle_gamma   90.00
#
_symmetry.space_group_name_H-M   'P 1'
#
loop_
_entity.id
_entity.type
_entity.pdbx_description
1 polymer ?
#
loop_
_entity_poly.entity_id
_entity_poly.type
_entity_poly.pdbx_seq_one_letter_code
_entity_poly.pdbx_strand_id
1 'polypeptide(L)' 'RQHQLFGLGKSAGLSGILADRAGLEAALPVHGIDDLMVLPAGAVPPNPQELLGRAAFGALLKAAADN' A
#
# COMPACT_ATOMS: atom_id res chain seq x y z
N ARG A 1 7.12 10.28 -0.14
CA ARG A 1 6.75 11.70 -0.38
C ARG A 1 5.24 11.91 -0.33
N GLN A 2 4.38 11.11 -1.00
CA GLN A 2 2.92 11.27 -0.86
C GLN A 2 2.36 10.96 0.54
N HIS A 3 2.86 9.94 1.24
CA HIS A 3 2.41 9.64 2.62
C HIS A 3 2.57 10.83 3.58
N GLN A 4 3.58 11.70 3.36
CA GLN A 4 3.78 12.91 4.16
C GLN A 4 2.71 13.97 3.89
N LEU A 5 2.22 14.07 2.65
CA LEU A 5 1.14 15.00 2.29
C LEU A 5 -0.16 14.64 3.02
N PHE A 6 -0.42 13.34 3.18
CA PHE A 6 -1.58 12.83 3.90
C PHE A 6 -1.37 12.69 5.41
N GLY A 7 -0.23 13.18 5.95
CA GLY A 7 0.10 13.06 7.37
C GLY A 7 0.27 11.63 7.88
N LEU A 8 0.53 10.67 6.98
CA LEU A 8 0.66 9.25 7.30
C LEU A 8 2.09 8.94 7.76
N GLY A 9 2.18 8.17 8.84
CA GLY A 9 3.46 7.71 9.40
C GLY A 9 4.21 6.75 8.47
N LYS A 10 5.43 6.38 8.88
CA LYS A 10 6.17 5.29 8.25
C LYS A 10 5.61 3.97 8.77
N SER A 11 4.74 3.32 8.01
CA SER A 11 4.16 2.02 8.32
C SER A 11 4.50 0.98 7.25
N ALA A 12 4.12 -0.27 7.51
CA ALA A 12 3.95 -1.25 6.45
C ALA A 12 3.03 -0.69 5.35
N GLY A 13 3.19 -1.18 4.12
CA GLY A 13 2.49 -0.66 2.96
C GLY A 13 2.63 -1.63 1.79
N LEU A 14 2.47 -1.13 0.57
CA LEU A 14 2.49 -1.93 -0.66
C LEU A 14 3.67 -2.93 -0.72
N SER A 15 4.89 -2.49 -0.42
CA SER A 15 6.05 -3.39 -0.42
C SER A 15 5.99 -4.50 0.62
N GLY A 16 5.38 -4.24 1.78
CA GLY A 16 5.12 -5.24 2.82
C GLY A 16 4.10 -6.27 2.37
N ILE A 17 3.02 -5.82 1.72
CA ILE A 17 1.98 -6.69 1.17
C ILE A 17 2.56 -7.59 0.08
N LEU A 18 3.29 -7.02 -0.89
CA LEU A 18 3.90 -7.80 -1.98
C LEU A 18 5.00 -8.75 -1.49
N ALA A 19 5.57 -8.50 -0.32
CA ALA A 19 6.53 -9.36 0.34
C ALA A 19 5.88 -10.38 1.30
N ASP A 20 4.55 -10.44 1.37
CA ASP A 20 3.78 -11.30 2.29
C ASP A 20 4.10 -11.06 3.77
N ARG A 21 4.32 -9.78 4.12
CA ARG A 21 4.68 -9.31 5.47
C ARG A 21 3.62 -8.38 6.08
N ALA A 22 2.58 -8.06 5.33
CA ALA A 22 1.45 -7.21 5.73
C ALA A 22 0.23 -7.54 4.88
N GLY A 23 -0.96 -7.18 5.32
CA GLY A 23 -2.19 -7.24 4.53
C GLY A 23 -2.77 -5.86 4.19
N LEU A 24 -4.00 -5.87 3.67
CA LEU A 24 -4.75 -4.66 3.28
C LEU A 24 -5.06 -3.72 4.46
N GLU A 25 -4.98 -4.21 5.70
CA GLU A 25 -5.06 -3.40 6.91
C GLU A 25 -3.93 -2.34 7.03
N ALA A 26 -2.90 -2.43 6.17
CA ALA A 26 -1.89 -1.38 6.03
C ALA A 26 -2.40 -0.11 5.32
N ALA A 27 -3.59 -0.14 4.72
CA ALA A 27 -4.25 1.06 4.22
C ALA A 27 -4.74 1.93 5.38
N LEU A 28 -4.43 3.23 5.33
CA LEU A 28 -4.71 4.16 6.42
C LEU A 28 -5.73 5.21 5.97
N PRO A 29 -6.70 5.57 6.82
CA PRO A 29 -7.61 6.66 6.53
C PRO A 29 -6.87 8.00 6.47
N VAL A 30 -7.34 8.90 5.59
CA VAL A 30 -6.81 10.25 5.49
C VAL A 30 -7.60 11.18 6.41
N HIS A 31 -6.89 11.84 7.33
CA HIS A 31 -7.52 12.76 8.26
C HIS A 31 -8.10 13.97 7.49
N GLY A 32 -9.39 14.24 7.71
CA GLY A 32 -10.09 15.36 7.08
C GLY A 32 -10.64 15.08 5.67
N ILE A 33 -10.58 13.83 5.19
CA ILE A 33 -11.25 13.40 3.96
C ILE A 33 -12.01 12.11 4.26
N ASP A 34 -13.33 12.21 4.29
CA ASP A 34 -14.20 11.06 4.53
C ASP A 34 -14.11 10.07 3.36
N ASP A 35 -14.26 8.78 3.67
CA ASP A 35 -14.23 7.66 2.73
C ASP A 35 -12.95 7.52 1.89
N LEU A 36 -11.85 8.22 2.25
CA LEU A 36 -10.55 8.08 1.60
C LEU A 36 -9.57 7.29 2.47
N MET A 37 -9.10 6.16 1.93
CA MET A 37 -7.97 5.42 2.45
C MET A 37 -6.78 5.46 1.50
N VAL A 38 -5.58 5.51 2.06
CA VAL A 38 -4.32 5.53 1.32
C VAL A 38 -3.44 4.38 1.79
N LEU A 39 -3.04 3.53 0.84
CA LEU A 39 -2.01 2.52 1.06
C LEU A 39 -0.62 3.14 0.79
N PRO A 40 0.23 3.35 1.81
CA PRO A 40 1.58 3.87 1.60
C PRO A 40 2.44 2.85 0.85
N ALA A 41 3.53 3.32 0.23
CA ALA A 41 4.45 2.45 -0.49
C ALA A 41 5.17 1.42 0.42
N GLY A 42 5.34 1.73 1.71
CA GLY A 42 6.18 0.96 2.63
C GLY A 42 7.68 1.19 2.42
N ALA A 43 8.51 0.31 2.97
CA ALA A 43 9.95 0.35 2.78
C ALA A 43 10.30 0.07 1.30
N VAL A 44 11.25 0.81 0.73
CA VAL A 44 11.68 0.59 -0.66
C VAL A 44 12.44 -0.74 -0.75
N PRO A 45 11.94 -1.74 -1.51
CA PRO A 45 12.63 -3.02 -1.69
C PRO A 45 13.83 -2.85 -2.62
N PRO A 46 14.81 -3.79 -2.61
CA PRO A 46 15.96 -3.73 -3.51
C PRO A 46 15.55 -3.81 -5.00
N ASN A 47 14.46 -4.52 -5.32
CA ASN A 47 13.98 -4.74 -6.69
C ASN A 47 12.50 -4.33 -6.86
N PRO A 48 12.17 -3.03 -6.93
CA PRO A 48 10.76 -2.57 -6.98
C PRO A 48 9.99 -3.06 -8.21
N GLN A 49 10.65 -3.09 -9.38
CA GLN A 49 10.00 -3.50 -10.63
C GLN A 49 9.61 -4.98 -10.63
N GLU A 50 10.44 -5.83 -10.02
CA GLU A 50 10.17 -7.27 -9.90
C GLU A 50 8.91 -7.52 -9.07
N LEU A 51 8.73 -6.81 -7.95
CA LEU A 51 7.54 -6.96 -7.12
C LEU A 51 6.26 -6.55 -7.84
N LEU A 52 6.30 -5.50 -8.66
CA LEU A 52 5.14 -5.04 -9.44
C LEU A 52 4.76 -6.01 -10.57
N GLY A 53 5.72 -6.78 -11.08
CA GLY A 53 5.48 -7.81 -12.10
C GLY A 53 4.86 -9.10 -11.57
N ARG A 54 4.74 -9.28 -10.25
CA ARG A 54 4.22 -10.51 -9.63
C ARG A 54 2.69 -10.55 -9.65
N ALA A 55 2.13 -11.75 -9.74
CA ALA A 55 0.68 -11.99 -9.67
C ALA A 55 0.03 -11.40 -8.41
N ALA A 56 0.78 -11.33 -7.29
CA ALA A 56 0.32 -10.73 -6.04
C ALA A 56 -0.13 -9.26 -6.20
N PHE A 57 0.53 -8.49 -7.08
CA PHE A 57 0.12 -7.11 -7.32
C PHE A 57 -1.21 -7.03 -8.06
N GLY A 58 -1.43 -7.87 -9.06
CA GLY A 58 -2.73 -7.98 -9.75
C GLY A 58 -3.86 -8.42 -8.81
N ALA A 59 -3.58 -9.40 -7.94
CA ALA A 59 -4.54 -9.85 -6.93
C ALA A 59 -4.91 -8.73 -5.94
N LEU A 60 -3.92 -7.92 -5.52
CA LEU A 60 -4.15 -6.76 -4.67
C LEU A 60 -5.04 -5.71 -5.35
N LEU A 61 -4.78 -5.38 -6.62
CA LEU A 61 -5.61 -4.44 -7.37
C LEU A 61 -7.06 -4.92 -7.51
N LYS A 62 -7.26 -6.23 -7.74
CA LYS A 62 -8.59 -6.82 -7.78
C LYS A 62 -9.30 -6.70 -6.42
N ALA A 63 -8.62 -7.06 -5.33
CA ALA A 63 -9.18 -6.95 -4.00
C ALA A 63 -9.56 -5.50 -3.65
N ALA A 64 -8.74 -4.52 -4.04
CA ALA A 64 -9.04 -3.10 -3.82
C ALA A 64 -10.21 -2.57 -4.66
N ALA A 65 -10.48 -3.16 -5.84
CA ALA A 65 -11.60 -2.77 -6.71
C ALA A 65 -12.94 -3.40 -6.31
N ASP A 66 -12.90 -4.54 -5.61
CA ASP A 66 -14.09 -5.26 -5.13
C ASP A 66 -14.58 -4.73 -3.75
N ASN A 67 -13.85 -3.80 -3.10
CA ASN A 67 -14.26 -3.09 -1.87
C ASN A 67 -14.90 -1.75 -2.20
#